data_AF-A0A497QVF5-F1
#
_entry.id   AF-A0A497QVF5-F1
#
_cell.length_a   1.000
_cell.length_b   1.000
_cell.length_c   1.000
_cell.angle_alpha   90.00
_cell.angle_beta   90.00
_cell.angle_gamma   90.00
#
_symmetry.space_group_name_H-M   'P 1'
#
loop_
_entity.id
_entity.type
_entity.pdbx_description
1 polymer ?
#
loop_
_entity_poly.entity_id
_entity_poly.type
_entity_poly.pdbx_seq_one_letter_code
_entity_poly.pdbx_strand_id
1 'polypeptide(L)'
;MNKNNPPSAISSPPKKRLPKKIHPPYHFDCIQCGRCCSDRNTIVNLTYSDILRMEAELNYSLEDFLKVIGFYHFDHTPTDKELEKLVVPPIETEHGLAFVGLRKKKNGRCIFLSKKNKCRIYNARPNICRTFPFHFHSSPVSFPQKGLDVHMDLTKKAIEYCPGLDSEKEIVKEDWMEIGKMTTAALLKEVVLVKKWNQAVANKKIVPRAKNYLGVVLNLLNERNKEKHRKSGKKHFQSRVKLKLQKKKK
;
A
#
# COMPACT_ATOMS: atom_id res chain seq x y z
N MET A 1 -22.08 53.56 4.19
CA MET A 1 -20.93 53.08 4.99
C MET A 1 -21.45 52.45 6.27
N ASN A 2 -21.43 51.13 6.41
CA ASN A 2 -21.36 50.53 7.74
C ASN A 2 -20.63 49.19 7.66
N LYS A 3 -19.75 48.98 8.64
CA LYS A 3 -18.56 48.14 8.57
C LYS A 3 -18.85 46.65 8.81
N ASN A 4 -18.19 45.83 8.01
CA ASN A 4 -17.84 44.42 8.16
C ASN A 4 -17.92 43.85 9.59
N ASN A 5 -18.75 42.83 9.78
CA ASN A 5 -18.56 41.83 10.85
C ASN A 5 -17.71 40.68 10.29
N PRO A 6 -16.56 40.33 10.91
CA PRO A 6 -15.76 39.18 10.48
C PRO A 6 -16.46 37.87 10.87
N PRO A 7 -16.32 36.80 10.07
CA PRO A 7 -16.88 35.49 10.39
C PRO A 7 -16.18 34.91 11.63
N SER A 8 -17.01 34.43 12.55
CA SER A 8 -16.65 33.78 13.81
C SER A 8 -15.50 32.78 13.64
N ALA A 9 -14.42 33.01 14.39
CA ALA A 9 -13.27 32.11 14.47
C ALA A 9 -13.72 30.72 14.91
N ILE A 10 -13.50 29.73 14.03
CA ILE A 10 -13.63 28.31 14.36
C ILE A 10 -12.58 28.02 15.43
N SER A 11 -13.01 27.78 16.66
CA SER A 11 -12.15 27.41 17.78
C SER A 11 -11.34 26.17 17.41
N SER A 12 -10.01 26.29 17.44
CA SER A 12 -9.08 25.19 17.26
C SER A 12 -9.43 24.02 18.19
N PRO A 13 -9.46 22.76 17.72
CA PRO A 13 -9.71 21.62 18.58
C PRO A 13 -8.63 21.55 19.69
N PRO A 14 -9.00 21.11 20.91
CA PRO A 14 -8.06 21.07 22.03
C PRO A 14 -6.88 20.16 21.68
N LYS A 15 -5.66 20.67 21.88
CA LYS A 15 -4.41 19.91 21.71
C LYS A 15 -4.42 18.73 22.70
N LYS A 16 -4.86 17.55 22.26
CA LYS A 16 -4.64 16.30 23.01
C LYS A 16 -3.14 16.18 23.24
N ARG A 17 -2.72 16.11 24.52
CA ARG A 17 -1.32 15.83 24.87
C ARG A 17 -0.91 14.56 24.13
N LEU A 18 0.19 14.64 23.37
CA LEU A 18 0.80 13.46 22.75
C LEU A 18 1.07 12.44 23.88
N PRO A 19 0.54 11.21 23.78
CA PRO A 19 0.82 10.21 24.79
C PRO A 19 2.33 9.95 24.83
N LYS A 20 2.86 9.82 26.05
CA LYS A 20 4.20 9.29 26.31
C LYS A 20 4.39 8.01 25.48
N LYS A 21 5.61 7.76 24.98
CA LYS A 21 5.99 6.58 24.17
C LYS A 21 5.08 5.39 24.50
N ILE A 22 4.15 5.09 23.60
CA ILE A 22 3.22 4.00 23.83
C ILE A 22 4.02 2.74 23.56
N HIS A 23 4.32 2.00 24.62
CA HIS A 23 5.03 0.74 24.51
C HIS A 23 4.00 -0.38 24.28
N PRO A 24 4.32 -1.40 23.48
CA PRO A 24 3.50 -2.60 23.40
C PRO A 24 3.16 -3.14 24.80
N PRO A 25 1.95 -3.67 25.00
CA PRO A 25 0.95 -3.96 23.99
C PRO A 25 0.08 -2.74 23.59
N TYR A 26 -0.30 -2.70 22.30
CA TYR A 26 -1.24 -1.71 21.78
C TYR A 26 -2.66 -2.29 21.72
N HIS A 27 -3.65 -1.51 22.17
CA HIS A 27 -5.06 -1.82 21.94
C HIS A 27 -5.51 -1.16 20.63
N PHE A 28 -5.95 -1.97 19.67
CA PHE A 28 -6.48 -1.44 18.41
C PHE A 28 -7.48 -2.37 17.74
N ASP A 29 -8.62 -1.79 17.35
CA ASP A 29 -9.57 -2.40 16.42
C ASP A 29 -10.01 -1.37 15.36
N CYS A 30 -9.98 -1.77 14.08
CA CYS A 30 -10.43 -0.90 13.00
C CYS A 30 -11.95 -0.92 12.90
N ILE A 31 -12.62 0.00 13.61
CA ILE A 31 -14.09 0.13 13.59
C ILE A 31 -14.68 0.72 12.28
N GLN A 32 -13.86 0.83 11.22
CA GLN A 32 -14.21 1.44 9.94
C GLN A 32 -14.89 2.82 10.09
N CYS A 33 -14.32 3.70 10.91
CA CYS A 33 -14.87 5.04 11.15
C CYS A 33 -14.70 6.00 9.95
N GLY A 34 -13.80 5.68 9.01
CA GLY A 34 -13.56 6.48 7.81
C GLY A 34 -12.73 7.75 8.03
N ARG A 35 -12.18 7.99 9.24
CA ARG A 35 -11.35 9.18 9.54
C ARG A 35 -10.04 9.20 8.75
N CYS A 36 -9.26 8.12 8.76
CA CYS A 36 -8.06 8.01 7.92
C CYS A 36 -8.39 8.13 6.42
N CYS A 37 -9.52 7.57 5.97
CA CYS A 37 -9.99 7.70 4.60
C CYS A 37 -10.46 9.12 4.24
N SER A 38 -10.71 9.98 5.22
CA SER A 38 -11.16 11.37 5.02
C SER A 38 -10.05 12.40 5.25
N ASP A 39 -8.86 11.96 5.69
CA ASP A 39 -7.69 12.83 5.80
C ASP A 39 -7.28 13.32 4.41
N ARG A 40 -7.30 14.64 4.21
CA ARG A 40 -6.96 15.27 2.93
C ARG A 40 -5.48 15.19 2.61
N ASN A 41 -4.65 15.08 3.64
CA ASN A 41 -3.20 15.22 3.52
C ASN A 41 -2.46 13.88 3.40
N THR A 42 -3.18 12.76 3.50
CA THR A 42 -2.60 11.43 3.38
C THR A 42 -2.84 10.87 1.98
N ILE A 43 -1.75 10.66 1.23
CA ILE A 43 -1.76 9.85 0.01
C ILE A 43 -1.61 8.38 0.42
N VAL A 44 -2.53 7.54 -0.03
CA VAL A 44 -2.44 6.08 0.16
C VAL A 44 -1.55 5.54 -0.96
N ASN A 45 -0.24 5.49 -0.71
CA ASN A 45 0.71 4.93 -1.67
C ASN A 45 0.43 3.44 -1.91
N LEU A 46 0.62 3.02 -3.15
CA LEU A 46 0.39 1.66 -3.61
C LEU A 46 1.73 1.03 -4.01
N THR A 47 1.93 -0.19 -3.56
CA THR A 47 2.87 -1.13 -4.16
C THR A 47 2.16 -1.89 -5.28
N TYR A 48 2.92 -2.52 -6.20
CA TYR A 48 2.39 -3.46 -7.17
C TYR A 48 1.55 -4.54 -6.47
N SER A 49 1.97 -5.00 -5.27
CA SER A 49 1.25 -6.03 -4.52
C SER A 49 -0.12 -5.58 -4.03
N ASP A 50 -0.30 -4.27 -3.82
CA ASP A 50 -1.60 -3.66 -3.51
C ASP A 50 -2.49 -3.65 -4.74
N ILE A 51 -1.94 -3.25 -5.89
CA ILE A 51 -2.67 -3.25 -7.17
C ILE A 51 -3.12 -4.67 -7.53
N LEU A 52 -2.24 -5.66 -7.42
CA LEU A 52 -2.58 -7.06 -7.70
C LEU A 52 -3.67 -7.60 -6.78
N ARG A 53 -3.67 -7.17 -5.53
CA ARG A 53 -4.67 -7.58 -4.55
C ARG A 53 -6.01 -6.89 -4.77
N MET A 54 -5.98 -5.63 -5.18
CA MET A 54 -7.18 -4.91 -5.61
C MET A 54 -7.77 -5.56 -6.85
N GLU A 55 -6.94 -6.00 -7.80
CA GLU A 55 -7.41 -6.67 -9.02
C GLU A 55 -8.16 -7.96 -8.70
N ALA A 56 -7.59 -8.79 -7.82
CA ALA A 56 -8.19 -10.07 -7.43
C ALA A 56 -9.57 -9.94 -6.77
N GLU A 57 -9.88 -8.79 -6.14
CA GLU A 57 -11.17 -8.53 -5.49
C GLU A 57 -12.14 -7.75 -6.39
N LEU A 58 -11.62 -6.80 -7.16
CA LEU A 58 -12.43 -5.82 -7.89
C LEU A 58 -12.75 -6.24 -9.32
N ASN A 59 -11.94 -7.13 -9.91
CA ASN A 59 -12.04 -7.51 -11.32
C ASN A 59 -12.10 -6.30 -12.26
N TYR A 60 -11.32 -5.26 -11.93
CA TYR A 60 -11.28 -4.01 -12.70
C TYR A 60 -10.48 -4.16 -13.97
N SER A 61 -10.95 -3.53 -15.05
CA SER A 61 -10.15 -3.30 -16.25
C SER A 61 -8.99 -2.35 -15.95
N LEU A 62 -8.00 -2.30 -16.86
CA LEU A 62 -6.92 -1.31 -16.80
C LEU A 62 -7.49 0.13 -16.80
N GLU A 63 -8.53 0.37 -17.58
CA GLU A 63 -9.25 1.65 -17.65
C GLU A 63 -9.95 2.00 -16.33
N ASP A 64 -10.50 1.03 -15.62
CA ASP A 64 -11.10 1.26 -14.29
C ASP A 64 -10.02 1.51 -13.23
N PHE A 65 -8.87 0.84 -13.33
CA PHE A 65 -7.73 1.15 -12.47
C PHE A 65 -7.21 2.58 -12.66
N LEU A 66 -7.13 3.06 -13.89
CA LEU A 66 -6.76 4.46 -14.18
C LEU A 66 -7.75 5.49 -13.57
N LYS A 67 -9.00 5.08 -13.30
CA LYS A 67 -9.98 5.96 -12.62
C LYS A 67 -9.75 6.06 -11.12
N VAL A 68 -9.12 5.06 -10.50
CA VAL A 68 -8.97 4.96 -9.03
C VAL A 68 -7.53 5.08 -8.53
N ILE A 69 -6.55 4.85 -9.40
CA ILE A 69 -5.12 5.03 -9.12
C ILE A 69 -4.67 6.37 -9.70
N GLY A 70 -3.95 7.14 -8.89
CA GLY A 70 -3.35 8.41 -9.24
C GLY A 70 -1.83 8.30 -9.27
N PHE A 71 -1.24 9.16 -10.09
CA PHE A 71 0.20 9.36 -10.22
C PHE A 71 0.47 10.77 -9.72
N TYR A 72 1.12 10.86 -8.56
CA TYR A 72 1.35 12.10 -7.85
C TYR A 72 2.76 12.59 -8.15
N HIS A 73 2.86 13.61 -9.00
CA HIS A 73 4.10 14.21 -9.45
C HIS A 73 4.69 15.14 -8.40
N PHE A 74 6.00 15.37 -8.51
CA PHE A 74 6.67 16.39 -7.71
C PHE A 74 6.35 17.77 -8.30
N ASP A 75 6.19 18.77 -7.42
CA ASP A 75 5.99 20.17 -7.83
C ASP A 75 7.28 20.81 -8.36
N HIS A 76 8.42 20.14 -8.19
CA HIS A 76 9.74 20.51 -8.67
C HIS A 76 10.54 19.26 -9.07
N THR A 77 11.62 19.44 -9.83
CA THR A 77 12.56 18.34 -10.09
C THR A 77 13.30 17.99 -8.81
N PRO A 78 13.14 16.77 -8.24
CA PRO A 78 13.80 16.41 -7.00
C PRO A 78 15.31 16.24 -7.22
N THR A 79 16.09 16.66 -6.23
CA THR A 79 17.54 16.43 -6.16
C THR A 79 17.86 14.99 -5.79
N ASP A 80 19.07 14.52 -6.10
CA ASP A 80 19.53 13.17 -5.72
C ASP A 80 19.41 12.94 -4.20
N LYS A 81 19.74 13.96 -3.39
CA LYS A 81 19.60 13.93 -1.92
C LYS A 81 18.15 13.80 -1.45
N GLU A 82 17.19 14.35 -2.19
CA GLU A 82 15.77 14.16 -1.89
C GLU A 82 15.31 12.76 -2.27
N LEU A 83 15.76 12.25 -3.42
CA LEU A 83 15.47 10.88 -3.87
C LEU A 83 16.04 9.82 -2.92
N GLU A 84 17.24 10.03 -2.38
CA GLU A 84 17.89 9.14 -1.41
C GLU A 84 17.11 9.01 -0.09
N LYS A 85 16.31 10.01 0.28
CA LYS A 85 15.49 10.00 1.49
C LYS A 85 14.17 9.23 1.31
N LEU A 86 13.83 8.86 0.08
CA LEU A 86 12.57 8.17 -0.20
C LEU A 86 12.71 6.68 0.11
N VAL A 87 11.76 6.15 0.87
CA VAL A 87 11.70 4.71 1.17
C VAL A 87 11.44 3.88 -0.10
N VAL A 88 10.63 4.42 -1.01
CA VAL A 88 10.37 3.84 -2.33
C VAL A 88 10.69 4.91 -3.37
N PRO A 89 11.52 4.60 -4.37
CA PRO A 89 11.80 5.54 -5.45
C PRO A 89 10.52 5.82 -6.25
N PRO A 90 10.38 7.02 -6.84
CA PRO A 90 9.28 7.31 -7.74
C PRO A 90 9.46 6.57 -9.06
N ILE A 91 8.36 6.38 -9.79
CA ILE A 91 8.39 5.85 -11.14
C ILE A 91 8.48 7.00 -12.15
N GLU A 92 9.14 6.76 -13.28
CA GLU A 92 9.11 7.68 -14.42
C GLU A 92 7.82 7.52 -15.23
N THR A 93 7.16 8.63 -15.52
CA THR A 93 5.91 8.73 -16.29
C THR A 93 6.00 9.82 -17.35
N GLU A 94 4.94 10.02 -18.12
CA GLU A 94 4.89 10.97 -19.24
C GLU A 94 4.88 12.42 -18.76
N HIS A 95 4.67 12.64 -17.46
CA HIS A 95 4.70 13.93 -16.80
C HIS A 95 5.83 14.02 -15.75
N GLY A 96 6.85 13.16 -15.87
CA GLY A 96 7.99 13.11 -14.96
C GLY A 96 7.82 12.09 -13.83
N LEU A 97 8.61 12.26 -12.77
CA LEU A 97 8.64 11.34 -11.63
C LEU A 97 7.33 11.42 -10.84
N ALA A 98 6.78 10.26 -10.47
CA ALA A 98 5.53 10.18 -9.73
C ALA A 98 5.51 9.07 -8.68
N PHE A 99 4.75 9.30 -7.60
CA PHE A 99 4.32 8.25 -6.69
C PHE A 99 2.98 7.67 -7.13
N VAL A 100 2.84 6.36 -7.01
CA VAL A 100 1.59 5.65 -7.31
C VAL A 100 0.75 5.57 -6.05
N GLY A 101 -0.50 6.05 -6.09
CA GLY A 101 -1.37 6.08 -4.93
C GLY A 101 -2.85 5.98 -5.27
N LEU A 102 -3.73 5.76 -4.29
CA LEU A 102 -5.17 5.88 -4.52
C LEU A 102 -5.54 7.33 -4.79
N ARG A 103 -6.42 7.57 -5.77
CA ARG A 103 -7.01 8.89 -6.01
C ARG A 103 -7.89 9.32 -4.83
N LYS A 104 -8.01 10.63 -4.68
CA LYS A 104 -9.00 11.28 -3.83
C LYS A 104 -10.14 11.83 -4.68
N LYS A 105 -11.33 11.89 -4.08
CA LYS A 105 -12.49 12.63 -4.59
C LYS A 105 -12.20 14.13 -4.47
N LYS A 106 -12.99 14.96 -5.16
CA LYS A 106 -12.88 16.43 -5.10
C LYS A 106 -12.92 17.00 -3.67
N ASN A 107 -13.61 16.34 -2.74
CA ASN A 107 -13.67 16.75 -1.33
C ASN A 107 -12.48 16.24 -0.47
N GLY A 108 -11.45 15.68 -1.09
CA GLY A 108 -10.23 15.17 -0.45
C GLY A 108 -10.37 13.78 0.19
N ARG A 109 -11.56 13.16 0.12
CA ARG A 109 -11.81 11.82 0.68
C ARG A 109 -11.32 10.74 -0.27
N CYS A 110 -10.89 9.59 0.26
CA CYS A 110 -10.50 8.42 -0.52
C CYS A 110 -11.59 8.02 -1.54
N ILE A 111 -11.18 7.65 -2.75
CA ILE A 111 -12.08 7.24 -3.84
C ILE A 111 -13.01 6.09 -3.43
N PHE A 112 -12.54 5.17 -2.57
CA PHE A 112 -13.30 4.01 -2.10
C PHE A 112 -14.12 4.22 -0.83
N LEU A 113 -14.14 5.43 -0.26
CA LEU A 113 -14.96 5.70 0.93
C LEU A 113 -16.43 5.89 0.53
N SER A 114 -17.32 5.07 1.08
CA SER A 114 -18.76 5.14 0.81
C SER A 114 -19.41 6.39 1.43
N LYS A 115 -20.65 6.68 1.02
CA LYS A 115 -21.47 7.74 1.64
C LYS A 115 -21.72 7.47 3.14
N LYS A 116 -21.78 6.20 3.55
CA LYS A 116 -21.94 5.75 4.94
C LYS A 116 -20.61 5.70 5.72
N ASN A 117 -19.54 6.35 5.24
CA ASN A 117 -18.20 6.35 5.85
C ASN A 117 -17.53 4.98 5.99
N LYS A 118 -17.96 3.97 5.20
CA LYS A 118 -17.35 2.63 5.19
C LYS A 118 -16.43 2.44 3.98
N CYS A 119 -15.31 1.75 4.18
CA CYS A 119 -14.38 1.42 3.10
C CYS A 119 -15.01 0.35 2.20
N ARG A 120 -15.16 0.64 0.90
CA ARG A 120 -15.73 -0.31 -0.07
C ARG A 120 -14.78 -1.45 -0.46
N ILE A 121 -13.50 -1.32 -0.17
CA ILE A 121 -12.46 -2.30 -0.52
C ILE A 121 -11.76 -2.83 0.73
N TYR A 122 -12.50 -3.01 1.83
CA TYR A 122 -11.91 -3.30 3.13
C TYR A 122 -10.99 -4.53 3.13
N ASN A 123 -11.39 -5.59 2.41
CA ASN A 123 -10.59 -6.81 2.28
C ASN A 123 -9.38 -6.62 1.37
N ALA A 124 -9.52 -5.82 0.31
CA ALA A 124 -8.45 -5.50 -0.65
C ALA A 124 -7.65 -4.23 -0.30
N ARG A 125 -7.75 -3.71 0.92
CA ARG A 125 -7.05 -2.48 1.35
C ARG A 125 -5.56 -2.52 1.02
N PRO A 126 -4.96 -1.42 0.54
CA PRO A 126 -3.51 -1.30 0.39
C PRO A 126 -2.76 -1.51 1.70
N ASN A 127 -1.47 -1.85 1.62
CA ASN A 127 -0.62 -2.15 2.78
C ASN A 127 -0.64 -1.01 3.81
N ILE A 128 -0.47 0.25 3.38
CA ILE A 128 -0.53 1.41 4.30
C ILE A 128 -1.88 1.53 5.04
N CYS A 129 -2.99 1.07 4.44
CA CYS A 129 -4.30 1.04 5.10
C CYS A 129 -4.51 -0.19 5.99
N ARG A 130 -3.74 -1.27 5.77
CA ARG A 130 -3.74 -2.48 6.61
C ARG A 130 -2.86 -2.31 7.83
N THR A 131 -1.74 -1.61 7.68
CA THR A 131 -0.78 -1.34 8.76
C THR A 131 -1.23 -0.22 9.68
N PHE A 132 -2.06 0.72 9.21
CA PHE A 132 -2.64 1.76 10.05
C PHE A 132 -3.41 1.15 11.24
N PRO A 133 -3.13 1.55 12.50
CA PRO A 133 -2.55 2.83 12.94
C PRO A 133 -1.03 2.88 13.03
N PHE A 134 -0.35 1.78 12.73
CA PHE A 134 1.08 1.60 12.92
C PHE A 134 1.88 1.92 11.65
N HIS A 135 3.15 2.29 11.86
CA HIS A 135 4.17 2.28 10.83
C HIS A 135 5.25 1.26 11.22
N PHE A 136 5.72 0.55 10.21
CA PHE A 136 6.77 -0.45 10.34
C PHE A 136 8.02 0.07 9.67
N HIS A 137 9.13 0.01 10.37
CA HIS A 137 10.43 0.39 9.84
C HIS A 137 11.46 -0.65 10.25
N SER A 138 12.54 -0.76 9.48
CA SER A 138 13.67 -1.61 9.83
C SER A 138 14.87 -0.75 10.14
N SER A 139 15.67 -1.13 11.14
CA SER A 139 17.05 -0.62 11.27
C SER A 139 17.84 -0.94 9.99
N PRO A 140 18.88 -0.16 9.61
CA PRO A 140 19.54 -0.33 8.32
C PRO A 140 20.05 -1.76 8.14
N VAL A 141 19.43 -2.47 7.20
CA VAL A 141 19.69 -3.89 6.93
C VAL A 141 20.78 -3.97 5.86
N SER A 142 21.97 -4.39 6.26
CA SER A 142 22.99 -4.90 5.36
C SER A 142 22.41 -6.11 4.60
N PHE A 143 22.30 -6.00 3.28
CA PHE A 143 22.10 -7.16 2.41
C PHE A 143 23.39 -8.00 2.42
N PRO A 144 23.35 -9.36 2.49
CA PRO A 144 22.20 -10.25 2.54
C PRO A 144 22.00 -11.00 3.89
N GLN A 145 20.79 -10.85 4.44
CA GLN A 145 19.98 -11.78 5.26
C GLN A 145 20.60 -12.50 6.48
N LYS A 146 20.27 -11.99 7.67
CA LYS A 146 19.71 -12.77 8.80
C LYS A 146 18.74 -11.88 9.60
N GLY A 147 17.43 -12.10 9.42
CA GLY A 147 16.37 -11.41 10.16
C GLY A 147 16.14 -9.95 9.72
N LEU A 148 14.93 -9.63 9.25
CA LEU A 148 14.52 -8.24 9.14
C LEU A 148 14.10 -7.80 10.54
N ASP A 149 14.93 -7.03 11.24
CA ASP A 149 14.55 -6.43 12.51
C ASP A 149 13.55 -5.31 12.21
N VAL A 150 12.27 -5.60 12.42
CA VAL A 150 11.16 -4.70 12.12
C VAL A 150 10.64 -4.15 13.43
N HIS A 151 10.66 -2.83 13.55
CA HIS A 151 10.07 -2.09 14.66
C HIS A 151 8.69 -1.57 14.27
N MET A 152 7.80 -1.45 15.26
CA MET A 152 6.41 -1.03 15.09
C MET A 152 6.10 0.12 16.03
N ASP A 153 5.67 1.24 15.45
CA ASP A 153 5.35 2.46 16.17
C ASP A 153 3.99 3.03 15.72
N LEU A 154 3.30 3.75 16.60
CA LEU A 154 2.10 4.48 16.22
C LEU A 154 2.41 5.66 15.30
N THR A 155 1.57 5.86 14.29
CA THR A 155 1.65 7.06 13.45
C THR A 155 1.13 8.27 14.23
N LYS A 156 1.70 9.46 13.99
CA LYS A 156 1.19 10.73 14.54
C LYS A 156 -0.29 10.92 14.23
N LYS A 157 -0.69 10.57 13.00
CA LYS A 157 -2.08 10.62 12.52
C LYS A 157 -3.03 9.69 13.28
N ALA A 158 -2.57 8.51 13.67
CA ALA A 158 -3.39 7.62 14.48
C ALA A 158 -3.70 8.23 15.84
N ILE A 159 -2.69 8.78 16.52
CA ILE A 159 -2.87 9.48 17.80
C ILE A 159 -3.82 10.67 17.66
N GLU A 160 -3.72 11.43 16.56
CA GLU A 160 -4.57 12.59 16.31
C GLU A 160 -6.05 12.24 16.16
N TYR A 161 -6.38 11.17 15.42
CA TYR A 161 -7.77 10.98 14.99
C TYR A 161 -8.30 9.54 15.03
N CYS A 162 -7.54 8.52 15.38
CA CYS A 162 -8.03 7.13 15.32
C CYS A 162 -8.78 6.74 16.60
N PRO A 163 -10.12 6.62 16.56
CA PRO A 163 -10.90 6.19 17.74
C PRO A 163 -10.71 4.69 18.04
N GLY A 164 -10.12 3.93 17.12
CA GLY A 164 -9.84 2.51 17.33
C GLY A 164 -8.74 2.27 18.37
N LEU A 165 -7.94 3.30 18.71
CA LEU A 165 -6.93 3.24 19.76
C LEU A 165 -7.53 3.30 21.17
N ASP A 166 -8.76 3.79 21.32
CA ASP A 166 -9.48 3.87 22.60
C ASP A 166 -10.26 2.55 22.89
N SER A 167 -9.94 1.47 22.18
CA SER A 167 -10.62 0.17 22.31
C SER A 167 -10.22 -0.55 23.59
N GLU A 168 -11.19 -1.01 24.39
CA GLU A 168 -10.95 -1.84 25.58
C GLU A 168 -10.52 -3.29 25.25
N LYS A 169 -10.62 -3.73 23.98
CA LYS A 169 -10.21 -5.08 23.55
C LYS A 169 -8.70 -5.31 23.70
N GLU A 170 -8.31 -6.44 24.29
CA GLU A 170 -6.91 -6.87 24.44
C GLU A 170 -6.16 -7.09 23.11
N ILE A 171 -4.92 -6.61 23.13
CA ILE A 171 -3.69 -7.03 22.44
C ILE A 171 -3.84 -7.99 21.25
N VAL A 172 -3.41 -7.52 20.07
CA VAL A 172 -3.01 -8.39 18.96
C VAL A 172 -1.48 -8.41 18.91
N LYS A 173 -0.83 -9.42 19.51
CA LYS A 173 0.65 -9.49 19.58
C LYS A 173 1.26 -10.22 18.38
N GLU A 174 0.65 -11.30 17.90
CA GLU A 174 1.26 -12.08 16.81
C GLU A 174 0.93 -11.55 15.39
N ASP A 175 -0.31 -11.15 15.09
CA ASP A 175 -0.71 -10.82 13.69
C ASP A 175 -0.07 -9.52 13.16
N TRP A 176 0.16 -8.50 14.00
CA TRP A 176 0.66 -7.21 13.52
C TRP A 176 2.13 -7.23 13.12
N MET A 177 2.97 -7.97 13.85
CA MET A 177 4.37 -8.09 13.48
C MET A 177 4.54 -8.91 12.19
N GLU A 178 3.67 -9.89 11.95
CA GLU A 178 3.61 -10.60 10.67
C GLU A 178 3.17 -9.67 9.53
N ILE A 179 2.09 -8.90 9.73
CA ILE A 179 1.66 -7.87 8.76
C ILE A 179 2.80 -6.89 8.49
N GLY A 180 3.52 -6.45 9.53
CA GLY A 180 4.69 -5.59 9.42
C GLY A 180 5.78 -6.20 8.55
N LYS A 181 6.22 -7.43 8.86
CA LYS A 181 7.22 -8.15 8.05
C LYS A 181 6.77 -8.33 6.60
N MET A 182 5.51 -8.70 6.38
CA MET A 182 4.94 -8.89 5.04
C MET A 182 4.91 -7.57 4.25
N THR A 183 4.48 -6.47 4.87
CA THR A 183 4.39 -5.17 4.21
C THR A 183 5.76 -4.57 3.94
N THR A 184 6.73 -4.70 4.85
CA THR A 184 8.12 -4.31 4.59
C THR A 184 8.75 -5.15 3.48
N ALA A 185 8.52 -6.46 3.44
CA ALA A 185 8.98 -7.30 2.35
C ALA A 185 8.33 -6.93 1.00
N ALA A 186 7.04 -6.56 1.00
CA ALA A 186 6.37 -6.04 -0.18
C ALA A 186 7.00 -4.72 -0.67
N LEU A 187 7.38 -3.84 0.25
CA LEU A 187 8.06 -2.59 -0.03
C LEU A 187 9.43 -2.80 -0.68
N LEU A 188 10.23 -3.74 -0.17
CA LEU A 188 11.52 -4.10 -0.78
C LEU A 188 11.35 -4.64 -2.20
N LYS A 189 10.30 -5.43 -2.45
CA LYS A 189 9.97 -5.90 -3.80
C LYS A 189 9.49 -4.77 -4.70
N GLU A 190 8.80 -3.77 -4.15
CA GLU A 190 8.39 -2.56 -4.87
C GLU A 190 9.61 -1.79 -5.37
N VAL A 191 10.61 -1.57 -4.51
CA VAL A 191 11.87 -0.90 -4.87
C VAL A 191 12.53 -1.60 -6.06
N VAL A 192 12.57 -2.94 -6.06
CA VAL A 192 13.13 -3.71 -7.19
C VAL A 192 12.31 -3.54 -8.47
N LEU A 193 10.98 -3.56 -8.38
CA LEU A 193 10.11 -3.38 -9.53
C LEU A 193 10.25 -1.99 -10.14
N VAL A 194 10.23 -0.94 -9.30
CA VAL A 194 10.40 0.45 -9.76
C VAL A 194 11.76 0.66 -10.40
N LYS A 195 12.84 0.11 -9.82
CA LYS A 195 14.18 0.16 -10.43
C LYS A 195 14.18 -0.45 -11.83
N LYS A 196 13.57 -1.63 -12.00
CA LYS A 196 13.46 -2.29 -13.32
C LYS A 196 12.63 -1.48 -14.31
N TRP A 197 11.52 -0.88 -13.85
CA TRP A 197 10.69 0.01 -14.67
C TRP A 197 11.50 1.22 -15.16
N ASN A 198 12.10 1.98 -14.25
CA ASN A 198 12.88 3.18 -14.59
C ASN A 198 14.08 2.84 -15.48
N GLN A 199 14.78 1.72 -15.24
CA GLN A 199 15.84 1.25 -16.14
C GLN A 199 15.33 0.91 -17.54
N ALA A 200 14.14 0.30 -17.66
CA ALA A 200 13.55 -0.01 -18.96
C ALA A 200 13.14 1.26 -19.71
N VAL A 201 12.63 2.28 -19.01
CA VAL A 201 12.32 3.61 -19.55
C VAL A 201 13.60 4.29 -20.05
N ALA A 202 14.64 4.38 -19.21
CA ALA A 202 15.92 5.00 -19.56
C ALA A 202 16.58 4.34 -20.79
N ASN A 203 16.45 3.01 -20.91
CA ASN A 203 16.94 2.25 -22.06
C ASN A 203 15.99 2.25 -23.26
N LYS A 204 14.92 3.07 -23.26
CA LYS A 204 13.92 3.19 -24.32
C LYS A 204 13.20 1.87 -24.66
N LYS A 205 13.18 0.90 -23.74
CA LYS A 205 12.50 -0.39 -23.91
C LYS A 205 11.00 -0.28 -23.64
N ILE A 206 10.58 0.71 -22.86
CA ILE A 206 9.18 0.98 -22.50
C ILE A 206 8.93 2.47 -22.60
N VAL A 207 7.78 2.86 -23.16
CA VAL A 207 7.31 4.25 -23.12
C VAL A 207 6.78 4.56 -21.72
N PRO A 208 7.26 5.63 -21.04
CA PRO A 208 6.89 5.93 -19.67
C PRO A 208 5.48 6.52 -19.61
N ARG A 209 4.45 5.69 -19.80
CA ARG A 209 3.06 6.11 -19.59
C ARG A 209 2.53 5.49 -18.32
N ALA A 210 1.77 6.25 -17.54
CA ALA A 210 1.04 5.76 -16.37
C ALA A 210 0.24 4.48 -16.68
N LYS A 211 -0.44 4.46 -17.84
CA LYS A 211 -1.16 3.28 -18.36
C LYS A 211 -0.23 2.08 -18.58
N ASN A 212 0.96 2.30 -19.12
CA ASN A 212 1.93 1.23 -19.38
C ASN A 212 2.48 0.65 -18.08
N TYR A 213 2.74 1.48 -17.06
CA TYR A 213 3.18 0.99 -15.74
C TYR A 213 2.12 0.07 -15.12
N LEU A 214 0.85 0.49 -15.12
CA LEU A 214 -0.25 -0.36 -14.63
C LEU A 214 -0.37 -1.64 -15.46
N GLY A 215 -0.24 -1.55 -16.79
CA GLY A 215 -0.24 -2.72 -17.65
C GLY A 215 0.87 -3.71 -17.30
N VAL A 216 2.10 -3.23 -17.05
CA VAL A 216 3.22 -4.08 -16.58
C VAL A 216 2.88 -4.74 -15.26
N VAL A 217 2.39 -3.98 -14.29
CA VAL A 217 2.02 -4.51 -12.97
C VAL A 217 0.94 -5.59 -13.10
N LEU A 218 -0.16 -5.32 -13.80
CA LEU A 218 -1.26 -6.27 -13.97
C LEU A 218 -0.83 -7.51 -14.76
N ASN A 219 0.08 -7.39 -15.73
CA ASN A 219 0.61 -8.55 -16.44
C ASN A 219 1.46 -9.49 -15.56
N LEU A 220 2.05 -9.00 -14.47
CA LEU A 220 2.75 -9.87 -13.50
C LEU A 220 1.79 -10.88 -12.84
N LEU A 221 0.49 -10.60 -12.76
CA LEU A 221 -0.51 -11.59 -12.31
C LEU A 221 -0.65 -12.72 -13.30
N ASN A 222 -0.78 -12.39 -14.58
CA ASN A 222 -0.97 -13.36 -15.64
C ASN A 222 0.20 -14.35 -15.67
N GLU A 223 1.43 -13.88 -15.55
CA GLU A 223 2.61 -14.75 -15.50
C GLU A 223 2.67 -15.60 -14.22
N ARG A 224 2.33 -15.06 -13.05
CA ARG A 224 2.22 -15.86 -11.81
C ARG A 224 1.15 -16.94 -11.89
N ASN A 225 -0.01 -16.62 -12.47
CA ASN A 225 -1.11 -17.56 -12.62
C ASN A 225 -0.73 -18.68 -13.60
N LYS A 226 -0.11 -18.33 -14.75
CA LYS A 226 0.45 -19.32 -15.69
C LYS A 226 1.48 -20.22 -15.01
N GLU A 227 2.39 -19.68 -14.20
CA GLU A 227 3.37 -20.48 -13.46
C GLU A 227 2.74 -21.41 -12.41
N LYS A 228 1.72 -20.95 -11.68
CA LYS A 228 0.96 -21.78 -10.72
C LYS A 228 0.22 -22.91 -11.43
N HIS A 229 -0.43 -22.64 -12.56
CA HIS A 229 -1.05 -23.67 -13.40
C HIS A 229 -0.01 -24.65 -13.96
N ARG A 230 1.16 -24.17 -14.41
CA ARG A 230 2.25 -25.04 -14.88
C ARG A 230 2.81 -25.94 -13.78
N LYS A 231 2.93 -25.43 -12.54
CA LYS A 231 3.38 -26.21 -11.37
C LYS A 231 2.31 -27.22 -10.90
N SER A 232 1.03 -26.85 -10.94
CA SER A 232 -0.10 -27.75 -10.65
C SER A 232 -0.20 -28.88 -11.68
N GLY A 233 -0.11 -28.54 -12.98
CA GLY A 233 -0.09 -29.51 -14.08
C GLY A 233 1.09 -30.48 -14.00
N LYS A 234 2.28 -30.01 -13.62
CA LYS A 234 3.45 -30.89 -13.37
C LYS A 234 3.24 -31.84 -12.18
N LYS A 235 2.65 -31.38 -11.07
CA LYS A 235 2.29 -32.25 -9.93
C LYS A 235 1.23 -33.29 -10.31
N HIS A 236 0.23 -32.91 -11.11
CA HIS A 236 -0.83 -33.81 -11.59
C HIS A 236 -0.29 -34.83 -12.61
N PHE A 237 0.69 -34.45 -13.43
CA PHE A 237 1.38 -35.36 -14.34
C PHE A 237 2.26 -36.36 -13.59
N GLN A 238 3.06 -35.91 -12.63
CA GLN A 238 3.93 -36.77 -11.83
C GLN A 238 3.14 -37.78 -10.99
N SER A 239 2.00 -37.38 -10.40
CA SER A 239 1.11 -38.30 -9.67
C SER A 239 0.47 -39.34 -10.58
N ARG A 240 0.03 -38.98 -11.80
CA ARG A 240 -0.49 -39.93 -12.81
C ARG A 240 0.58 -40.93 -13.27
N VAL A 241 1.83 -40.48 -13.47
CA VAL A 241 2.94 -41.37 -13.84
C VAL A 241 3.25 -42.35 -12.70
N LYS A 242 3.24 -41.88 -11.44
CA LYS A 242 3.46 -42.74 -10.26
C LYS A 242 2.37 -43.81 -10.10
N LEU A 243 1.10 -43.45 -10.33
CA LEU A 243 -0.05 -44.37 -10.33
C LEU A 243 0.03 -45.41 -11.47
N LYS A 244 0.48 -45.02 -12.68
CA LYS A 244 0.68 -45.96 -13.79
C LYS A 244 1.85 -46.93 -13.56
N LEU A 245 2.92 -46.48 -12.90
CA LEU A 245 4.07 -47.33 -12.56
C LEU A 245 3.75 -48.32 -11.43
N GLN A 246 2.87 -47.97 -10.49
CA GLN A 246 2.41 -48.89 -9.44
C GLN A 246 1.46 -49.98 -9.98
N LYS A 247 0.67 -49.68 -11.01
CA LYS A 247 -0.22 -50.67 -11.67
C LYS A 247 0.50 -51.65 -12.60
N LYS A 248 1.76 -51.40 -12.97
CA LYS A 248 2.60 -52.32 -13.76
C LYS A 248 3.46 -53.28 -12.91
N LYS A 249 3.37 -53.19 -11.58
CA LYS A 249 4.10 -54.04 -10.61
C LYS A 249 3.18 -55.01 -9.85
N LYS A 250 1.94 -55.17 -10.30
CA LYS A 250 1.02 -56.26 -9.94
C LYS A 250 0.68 -57.01 -11.22
#